data_AF-A0A1C6HBE4-F1
#
_entry.id   AF-A0A1C6HBE4-F1
#
_cell.length_a   1.000
_cell.length_b   1.000
_cell.length_c   1.000
_cell.angle_alpha   90.00
_cell.angle_beta   90.00
_cell.angle_gamma   90.00
#
_symmetry.space_group_name_H-M   'P 1'
#
loop_
_entity.id
_entity.type
_entity.pdbx_description
1 polymer ?
#
loop_
_entity_poly.entity_id
_entity_poly.type
_entity_poly.pdbx_seq_one_letter_code
_entity_poly.pdbx_strand_id
1 'polypeptide(L)'
;MRKKSKLLAVLTAALLTVNAVPLSAASAESSEWITGNGYGSIQANEDGTCTYTGDPALNTDNSHCGPYTKAGGASLADGETLDAVDVTIDPASMTVGEKFALSVSMNDKQGQYRTELMVQFWKDNDGSVSVAAGMQPGYQDKVTEAGVYTLQYRYFDHSGDLYAEFSLLKNGEQVSTTGDIDMKVKSADCGTRGYIWFNDISVSGGLKVGRPVANVVITDCGAWGDSWSNAYNLGWKYVGGFDTDSITAIQVGMRDADGKLIVAYTADKEQLAYQAENGYITADGLSSAPFYQVTTSGVELVEGRDQDWTVIKGEAYAAWKPAVFFAEIVTPEKSYPLETAYDGQFAPAFQCAHKQLAAVDGVEATCTEHGNIPYWYCDNCKQYFADEDCQQAITAADILLTATGHQAQKVEAKEATATEEGNVAYWYCAACGKYFADADLTQEITREDTVLPATGEQKEPEPSDGQKPESEDTQAPATGDSSVLLWGGLLVLSAVAITGLSLYKRKKQVR
;
A
#
# COMPACT_ATOMS: atom_id res chain seq x y z
N MET A 1 11.48 -68.03 58.94
CA MET A 1 10.69 -67.04 58.17
C MET A 1 11.19 -67.02 56.72
N ARG A 2 10.31 -66.82 55.73
CA ARG A 2 10.61 -66.78 54.27
C ARG A 2 10.32 -65.39 53.70
N LYS A 3 11.12 -64.92 52.72
CA LYS A 3 10.71 -64.35 51.41
C LYS A 3 11.97 -63.85 50.66
N LYS A 4 12.27 -64.42 49.48
CA LYS A 4 11.92 -63.95 48.11
C LYS A 4 12.56 -62.59 47.78
N SER A 5 13.61 -62.47 46.97
CA SER A 5 13.77 -62.78 45.52
C SER A 5 12.94 -61.90 44.58
N LYS A 6 13.61 -61.15 43.68
CA LYS A 6 13.21 -60.95 42.27
C LYS A 6 14.37 -60.30 41.47
N LEU A 7 14.61 -60.84 40.27
CA LEU A 7 15.41 -60.18 39.23
C LEU A 7 14.63 -58.99 38.66
N LEU A 8 15.36 -58.00 38.12
CA LEU A 8 15.09 -57.54 36.75
C LEU A 8 16.40 -57.04 36.11
N ALA A 9 16.65 -57.41 34.86
CA ALA A 9 17.69 -56.81 34.02
C ALA A 9 17.13 -55.55 33.35
N VAL A 10 17.99 -54.70 32.75
CA VAL A 10 17.83 -54.17 31.37
C VAL A 10 18.93 -53.16 31.01
N LEU A 11 19.41 -53.29 29.76
CA LEU A 11 20.21 -52.40 28.89
C LEU A 11 21.35 -51.53 29.47
N THR A 12 22.54 -51.88 29.00
CA THR A 12 23.62 -50.95 28.66
C THR A 12 23.13 -49.88 27.68
N ALA A 13 23.38 -48.60 27.99
CA ALA A 13 23.34 -47.51 27.00
C ALA A 13 24.64 -46.70 27.17
N ALA A 14 25.54 -46.81 26.19
CA ALA A 14 26.72 -45.97 26.14
C ALA A 14 26.29 -44.57 25.66
N LEU A 15 26.36 -43.57 26.54
CA LEU A 15 26.26 -42.17 26.12
C LEU A 15 27.50 -41.84 25.27
N LEU A 16 27.33 -41.83 23.94
CA LEU A 16 28.20 -41.03 23.09
C LEU A 16 27.90 -39.57 23.41
N THR A 17 28.81 -38.93 24.15
CA THR A 17 28.85 -37.47 24.25
C THR A 17 29.31 -36.92 22.92
N VAL A 18 28.35 -36.69 22.01
CA VAL A 18 28.56 -35.80 20.87
C VAL A 18 28.83 -34.42 21.45
N ASN A 19 30.11 -34.01 21.42
CA ASN A 19 30.46 -32.62 21.69
C ASN A 19 29.87 -31.78 20.57
N ALA A 20 28.72 -31.18 20.81
CA ALA A 20 28.20 -30.09 20.00
C ALA A 20 29.19 -28.93 20.14
N VAL A 21 30.15 -28.84 19.21
CA VAL A 21 30.95 -27.64 19.02
C VAL A 21 29.96 -26.54 18.64
N PRO A 22 29.89 -25.42 19.38
CA PRO A 22 29.04 -24.32 18.97
C PRO A 22 29.55 -23.80 17.64
N LEU A 23 28.77 -23.99 16.58
CA LEU A 23 29.05 -23.44 15.27
C LEU A 23 28.91 -21.92 15.36
N SER A 24 30.00 -21.22 15.69
CA SER A 24 30.06 -19.78 15.61
C SER A 24 30.03 -19.41 14.13
N ALA A 25 28.83 -19.26 13.58
CA ALA A 25 28.62 -18.71 12.26
C ALA A 25 29.23 -17.31 12.24
N ALA A 26 30.40 -17.18 11.62
CA ALA A 26 30.97 -15.90 11.28
C ALA A 26 30.10 -15.30 10.16
N SER A 27 29.03 -14.61 10.56
CA SER A 27 28.19 -13.84 9.67
C SER A 27 29.06 -12.88 8.86
N ALA A 28 28.82 -12.74 7.56
CA ALA A 28 29.67 -12.00 6.63
C ALA A 28 29.56 -10.45 6.77
N GLU A 29 29.38 -9.93 7.99
CA GLU A 29 28.97 -8.55 8.31
C GLU A 29 30.13 -7.53 8.29
N SER A 30 31.10 -7.68 7.38
CA SER A 30 32.19 -6.70 7.26
C SER A 30 32.67 -6.40 5.84
N SER A 31 32.16 -7.08 4.81
CA SER A 31 32.41 -6.69 3.43
C SER A 31 31.28 -5.81 2.90
N GLU A 32 31.55 -4.51 2.82
CA GLU A 32 30.74 -3.50 2.13
C GLU A 32 30.33 -3.99 0.72
N TRP A 33 29.02 -4.05 0.46
CA TRP A 33 28.46 -4.45 -0.82
C TRP A 33 28.59 -3.32 -1.85
N ILE A 34 29.15 -3.63 -3.02
CA ILE A 34 29.32 -2.71 -4.14
C ILE A 34 28.08 -2.77 -5.03
N THR A 35 27.64 -1.59 -5.49
CA THR A 35 26.45 -1.38 -6.34
C THR A 35 26.73 -0.34 -7.44
N GLY A 36 25.79 -0.15 -8.37
CA GLY A 36 25.88 0.81 -9.46
C GLY A 36 26.82 0.36 -10.59
N ASN A 37 26.93 1.15 -11.66
CA ASN A 37 27.76 0.86 -12.84
C ASN A 37 27.51 -0.54 -13.48
N GLY A 38 26.27 -1.05 -13.43
CA GLY A 38 25.92 -2.40 -13.88
C GLY A 38 25.70 -3.43 -12.75
N TYR A 39 26.02 -3.09 -11.51
CA TYR A 39 25.96 -4.01 -10.36
C TYR A 39 24.75 -3.79 -9.47
N GLY A 40 23.61 -3.48 -10.10
CA GLY A 40 22.34 -3.35 -9.40
C GLY A 40 22.27 -2.20 -8.40
N SER A 41 21.32 -2.28 -7.46
CA SER A 41 21.20 -1.34 -6.33
C SER A 41 20.73 -2.03 -5.05
N ILE A 42 20.97 -1.37 -3.92
CA ILE A 42 20.57 -1.81 -2.57
C ILE A 42 19.75 -0.69 -1.91
N GLN A 43 18.57 -1.04 -1.41
CA GLN A 43 17.73 -0.17 -0.57
C GLN A 43 17.59 -0.79 0.82
N ALA A 44 17.86 -0.04 1.88
CA ALA A 44 17.63 -0.52 3.25
C ALA A 44 16.12 -0.55 3.58
N ASN A 45 15.69 -1.57 4.32
CA ASN A 45 14.33 -1.74 4.79
C ASN A 45 14.23 -1.46 6.31
N GLU A 46 13.04 -1.11 6.78
CA GLU A 46 12.75 -0.77 8.19
C GLU A 46 13.02 -1.91 9.19
N ASP A 47 12.95 -3.15 8.73
CA ASP A 47 13.24 -4.36 9.50
C ASP A 47 14.72 -4.78 9.50
N GLY A 48 15.63 -3.89 9.08
CA GLY A 48 17.07 -4.17 9.03
C GLY A 48 17.52 -5.06 7.88
N THR A 49 16.60 -5.60 7.08
CA THR A 49 16.97 -6.22 5.79
C THR A 49 17.28 -5.16 4.73
N CYS A 50 17.69 -5.61 3.55
CA CYS A 50 17.88 -4.77 2.40
C CYS A 50 17.22 -5.39 1.16
N THR A 51 16.64 -4.57 0.30
CA THR A 51 16.09 -4.96 -1.00
C THR A 51 17.17 -4.76 -2.06
N TYR A 52 17.60 -5.87 -2.67
CA TYR A 52 18.62 -5.92 -3.71
C TYR A 52 17.93 -6.00 -5.08
N THR A 53 18.37 -5.21 -6.04
CA THR A 53 17.86 -5.25 -7.43
C THR A 53 19.02 -5.46 -8.39
N GLY A 54 18.79 -6.19 -9.48
CA GLY A 54 19.77 -6.35 -10.57
C GLY A 54 19.66 -5.21 -11.59
N ASP A 55 20.70 -4.98 -12.38
CA ASP A 55 20.65 -4.04 -13.50
C ASP A 55 19.84 -4.63 -14.68
N PRO A 56 18.71 -4.01 -15.08
CA PRO A 56 17.87 -4.53 -16.16
C PRO A 56 18.58 -4.62 -17.52
N ALA A 57 19.58 -3.78 -17.78
CA ALA A 57 20.29 -3.75 -19.05
C ALA A 57 21.29 -4.91 -19.23
N LEU A 58 21.75 -5.50 -18.12
CA LEU A 58 22.68 -6.63 -18.11
C LEU A 58 21.98 -7.97 -17.82
N ASN A 59 20.66 -7.99 -17.67
CA ASN A 59 19.90 -9.15 -17.22
C ASN A 59 19.55 -10.18 -18.32
N THR A 60 20.30 -10.19 -19.43
CA THR A 60 19.93 -10.94 -20.66
C THR A 60 20.74 -12.20 -20.93
N ASP A 61 21.82 -12.43 -20.18
CA ASP A 61 22.76 -13.53 -20.39
C ASP A 61 23.28 -14.19 -19.10
N ASN A 62 22.57 -14.03 -17.97
CA ASN A 62 22.99 -14.46 -16.63
C ASN A 62 24.32 -13.80 -16.18
N SER A 63 24.58 -12.58 -16.64
CA SER A 63 25.69 -11.76 -16.16
C SER A 63 25.58 -11.41 -14.67
N HIS A 64 26.76 -11.12 -14.13
CA HIS A 64 27.08 -10.46 -12.86
C HIS A 64 26.42 -9.07 -12.71
N CYS A 65 25.09 -8.99 -12.74
CA CYS A 65 24.30 -7.75 -12.79
C CYS A 65 23.77 -7.27 -11.42
N GLY A 66 24.01 -8.02 -10.34
CA GLY A 66 23.60 -7.67 -8.98
C GLY A 66 24.76 -7.20 -8.09
N PRO A 67 24.47 -6.84 -6.83
CA PRO A 67 25.48 -6.39 -5.88
C PRO A 67 26.50 -7.49 -5.53
N TYR A 68 27.71 -7.08 -5.14
CA TYR A 68 28.79 -8.01 -4.76
C TYR A 68 29.70 -7.51 -3.64
N THR A 69 30.40 -8.44 -2.99
CA THR A 69 31.41 -8.14 -1.96
C THR A 69 32.82 -8.19 -2.53
N LYS A 70 33.74 -7.34 -2.05
CA LYS A 70 35.15 -7.35 -2.49
C LYS A 70 35.84 -8.70 -2.18
N ALA A 71 36.74 -9.11 -3.06
CA ALA A 71 37.64 -10.24 -2.81
C ALA A 71 38.56 -10.01 -1.59
N GLY A 72 38.82 -11.08 -0.83
CA GLY A 72 39.62 -11.01 0.41
C GLY A 72 38.92 -11.56 1.65
N GLY A 73 38.10 -12.61 1.49
CA GLY A 73 37.53 -13.35 2.62
C GLY A 73 38.52 -14.31 3.28
N ALA A 74 38.00 -15.31 3.99
CA ALA A 74 38.79 -16.31 4.70
C ALA A 74 39.81 -17.03 3.78
N SER A 75 40.92 -17.47 4.38
CA SER A 75 41.98 -18.21 3.70
C SER A 75 41.71 -19.70 3.75
N LEU A 76 41.79 -20.39 2.61
CA LEU A 76 41.68 -21.86 2.56
C LEU A 76 42.82 -22.54 3.35
N ALA A 77 43.94 -21.85 3.57
CA ALA A 77 45.05 -22.35 4.39
C ALA A 77 44.68 -22.51 5.89
N ASP A 78 43.57 -21.90 6.33
CA ASP A 78 43.05 -22.03 7.70
C ASP A 78 42.14 -23.27 7.87
N GLY A 79 41.96 -24.06 6.80
CA GLY A 79 41.29 -25.37 6.78
C GLY A 79 40.10 -25.40 5.82
N GLU A 80 39.19 -24.44 6.00
CA GLU A 80 38.02 -24.24 5.14
C GLU A 80 37.63 -22.76 5.11
N THR A 81 36.91 -22.34 4.06
CA THR A 81 36.18 -21.07 4.07
C THR A 81 34.70 -21.37 4.21
N LEU A 82 33.99 -20.58 5.02
CA LEU A 82 32.55 -20.68 5.21
C LEU A 82 31.96 -19.28 5.09
N ASP A 83 31.11 -19.08 4.08
CA ASP A 83 30.39 -17.83 3.85
C ASP A 83 28.89 -18.12 3.82
N ALA A 84 28.09 -17.17 4.28
CA ALA A 84 26.64 -17.32 4.40
C ALA A 84 25.94 -16.00 4.07
N VAL A 85 24.85 -16.08 3.31
CA VAL A 85 23.97 -14.93 3.01
C VAL A 85 22.53 -15.34 3.27
N ASP A 86 21.84 -14.62 4.14
CA ASP A 86 20.40 -14.81 4.34
C ASP A 86 19.60 -14.08 3.27
N VAL A 87 18.55 -14.72 2.74
CA VAL A 87 17.58 -14.10 1.83
C VAL A 87 16.17 -14.53 2.21
N THR A 88 15.17 -13.69 1.95
CA THR A 88 13.77 -14.11 2.03
C THR A 88 13.34 -14.70 0.70
N ILE A 89 12.80 -15.92 0.74
CA ILE A 89 12.17 -16.57 -0.42
C ILE A 89 10.70 -16.77 -0.06
N ASP A 90 9.80 -16.23 -0.86
CA ASP A 90 8.37 -16.51 -0.80
C ASP A 90 7.87 -16.93 -2.19
N PRO A 91 7.70 -18.24 -2.45
CA PRO A 91 7.20 -18.75 -3.71
C PRO A 91 5.81 -18.22 -4.11
N ALA A 92 4.98 -17.74 -3.17
CA ALA A 92 3.66 -17.20 -3.46
C ALA A 92 3.69 -15.74 -3.96
N SER A 93 4.71 -14.97 -3.57
CA SER A 93 4.93 -13.60 -4.07
C SER A 93 5.56 -13.53 -5.46
N MET A 94 6.28 -14.59 -5.86
CA MET A 94 7.09 -14.62 -7.09
C MET A 94 6.30 -15.09 -8.32
N THR A 95 6.57 -14.47 -9.47
CA THR A 95 6.00 -14.81 -10.78
C THR A 95 6.86 -15.86 -11.51
N VAL A 96 6.24 -16.80 -12.24
CA VAL A 96 6.97 -17.85 -12.98
C VAL A 96 8.02 -17.25 -13.92
N GLY A 97 9.26 -17.73 -13.80
CA GLY A 97 10.41 -17.24 -14.56
C GLY A 97 11.23 -16.15 -13.84
N GLU A 98 10.72 -15.54 -12.77
CA GLU A 98 11.54 -14.71 -11.88
C GLU A 98 12.61 -15.57 -11.20
N LYS A 99 13.80 -15.00 -11.06
CA LYS A 99 14.98 -15.71 -10.58
C LYS A 99 15.96 -14.78 -9.86
N PHE A 100 16.91 -15.42 -9.20
CA PHE A 100 18.17 -14.84 -8.76
C PHE A 100 19.19 -15.97 -8.65
N ALA A 101 20.46 -15.62 -8.61
CA ALA A 101 21.53 -16.55 -8.31
C ALA A 101 22.56 -15.89 -7.40
N LEU A 102 23.30 -16.71 -6.67
CA LEU A 102 24.43 -16.29 -5.86
C LEU A 102 25.63 -17.11 -6.31
N SER A 103 26.77 -16.46 -6.56
CA SER A 103 28.03 -17.16 -6.72
C SER A 103 29.02 -16.75 -5.64
N VAL A 104 29.81 -17.72 -5.19
CA VAL A 104 30.98 -17.48 -4.35
C VAL A 104 32.19 -17.98 -5.12
N SER A 105 33.22 -17.16 -5.24
CA SER A 105 34.44 -17.49 -5.97
C SER A 105 35.62 -17.76 -5.03
N MET A 106 36.58 -18.53 -5.52
CA MET A 106 37.87 -18.79 -4.89
C MET A 106 38.97 -18.19 -5.75
N ASN A 107 39.90 -17.46 -5.12
CA ASN A 107 41.04 -16.84 -5.78
C ASN A 107 42.35 -17.54 -5.40
N ASP A 108 43.41 -17.28 -6.15
CA ASP A 108 44.78 -17.67 -5.80
C ASP A 108 45.43 -16.74 -4.77
N LYS A 109 46.66 -17.07 -4.37
CA LYS A 109 47.48 -16.30 -3.42
C LYS A 109 47.94 -14.94 -3.96
N GLN A 110 47.66 -14.64 -5.22
CA GLN A 110 47.90 -13.36 -5.90
C GLN A 110 46.57 -12.63 -6.21
N GLY A 111 45.44 -13.12 -5.68
CA GLY A 111 44.12 -12.53 -5.84
C GLY A 111 43.48 -12.75 -7.22
N GLN A 112 44.03 -13.64 -8.07
CA GLN A 112 43.45 -13.95 -9.37
C GLN A 112 42.39 -15.04 -9.24
N TYR A 113 41.33 -14.95 -10.05
CA TYR A 113 40.25 -15.94 -10.10
C TYR A 113 40.76 -17.36 -10.37
N ARG A 114 40.14 -18.36 -9.71
CA ARG A 114 40.39 -19.79 -9.95
C ARG A 114 39.14 -20.58 -10.29
N THR A 115 38.08 -20.45 -9.50
CA THR A 115 36.81 -21.19 -9.69
C THR A 115 35.70 -20.51 -8.90
N GLU A 116 34.44 -20.86 -9.17
CA GLU A 116 33.28 -20.41 -8.41
C GLU A 116 32.20 -21.49 -8.36
N LEU A 117 31.42 -21.47 -7.28
CA LEU A 117 30.17 -22.22 -7.17
C LEU A 117 29.03 -21.22 -7.28
N MET A 118 28.23 -21.36 -8.35
CA MET A 118 26.98 -20.61 -8.54
C MET A 118 25.79 -21.51 -8.23
N VAL A 119 24.84 -21.00 -7.44
CA VAL A 119 23.53 -21.62 -7.22
C VAL A 119 22.44 -20.68 -7.70
N GLN A 120 21.56 -21.20 -8.54
CA GLN A 120 20.44 -20.51 -9.16
C GLN A 120 19.12 -20.89 -8.49
N PHE A 121 18.24 -19.90 -8.35
CA PHE A 121 16.90 -20.01 -7.80
C PHE A 121 15.92 -19.42 -8.80
N TRP A 122 14.89 -20.15 -9.22
CA TRP A 122 13.85 -19.63 -10.13
C TRP A 122 12.46 -20.12 -9.78
N LYS A 123 11.47 -19.25 -9.95
CA LYS A 123 10.06 -19.60 -9.77
C LYS A 123 9.61 -20.52 -10.91
N ASP A 124 9.25 -21.75 -10.57
CA ASP A 124 8.82 -22.76 -11.53
C ASP A 124 7.29 -22.79 -11.72
N ASN A 125 6.84 -23.51 -12.75
CA ASN A 125 5.43 -23.63 -13.14
C ASN A 125 4.58 -24.40 -12.11
N ASP A 126 5.20 -25.17 -11.22
CA ASP A 126 4.52 -26.05 -10.27
C ASP A 126 4.16 -25.40 -8.91
N GLY A 127 4.45 -24.11 -8.76
CA GLY A 127 4.24 -23.38 -7.50
C GLY A 127 5.51 -23.20 -6.65
N SER A 128 6.55 -24.02 -6.84
CA SER A 128 7.81 -23.91 -6.09
C SER A 128 8.78 -22.87 -6.66
N VAL A 129 9.85 -22.59 -5.91
CA VAL A 129 11.11 -22.02 -6.40
C VAL A 129 12.13 -23.15 -6.49
N SER A 130 12.51 -23.52 -7.71
CA SER A 130 13.51 -24.55 -7.99
C SER A 130 14.93 -24.03 -7.69
N VAL A 131 15.81 -24.92 -7.23
CA VAL A 131 17.20 -24.64 -6.82
C VAL A 131 18.15 -25.57 -7.56
N ALA A 132 19.20 -25.04 -8.20
CA ALA A 132 20.22 -25.84 -8.87
C ALA A 132 21.64 -25.24 -8.77
N ALA A 133 22.65 -26.11 -8.67
CA ALA A 133 24.06 -25.73 -8.54
C ALA A 133 24.80 -25.99 -9.85
N GLY A 134 25.45 -24.96 -10.42
CA GLY A 134 26.01 -25.02 -11.77
C GLY A 134 27.09 -26.11 -11.97
N MET A 135 27.87 -26.39 -10.93
CA MET A 135 28.92 -27.42 -10.93
C MET A 135 28.40 -28.84 -10.59
N GLN A 136 27.12 -28.99 -10.23
CA GLN A 136 26.49 -30.28 -9.95
C GLN A 136 25.15 -30.41 -10.70
N PRO A 137 25.16 -30.78 -11.99
CA PRO A 137 23.94 -30.86 -12.82
C PRO A 137 22.86 -31.83 -12.30
N GLY A 138 23.24 -32.79 -11.44
CA GLY A 138 22.32 -33.72 -10.78
C GLY A 138 21.68 -33.21 -9.49
N TYR A 139 22.09 -32.05 -8.97
CA TYR A 139 21.45 -31.40 -7.82
C TYR A 139 20.28 -30.54 -8.31
N GLN A 140 19.09 -30.88 -7.85
CA GLN A 140 17.84 -30.16 -8.07
C GLN A 140 17.03 -30.26 -6.79
N ASP A 141 16.66 -29.13 -6.20
CA ASP A 141 15.78 -29.07 -5.02
C ASP A 141 14.73 -27.96 -5.17
N LYS A 142 13.81 -27.83 -4.21
CA LYS A 142 12.66 -26.94 -4.29
C LYS A 142 12.33 -26.29 -2.95
N VAL A 143 12.19 -24.97 -2.97
CA VAL A 143 11.57 -24.20 -1.89
C VAL A 143 10.08 -24.08 -2.16
N THR A 144 9.27 -24.66 -1.26
CA THR A 144 7.79 -24.68 -1.35
C THR A 144 7.11 -23.80 -0.30
N GLU A 145 7.86 -23.32 0.69
CA GLU A 145 7.34 -22.52 1.80
C GLU A 145 8.01 -21.15 1.82
N ALA A 146 7.27 -20.13 2.23
CA ALA A 146 7.86 -18.83 2.53
C ALA A 146 8.81 -18.91 3.75
N GLY A 147 9.84 -18.06 3.76
CA GLY A 147 10.71 -17.90 4.92
C GLY A 147 12.04 -17.21 4.62
N VAL A 148 12.83 -17.04 5.67
CA VAL A 148 14.24 -16.63 5.56
C VAL A 148 15.10 -17.88 5.43
N TYR A 149 15.91 -17.90 4.38
CA TYR A 149 16.80 -18.99 4.04
C TYR A 149 18.26 -18.53 4.05
N THR A 150 19.14 -19.27 4.72
CA THR A 150 20.58 -19.05 4.67
C THR A 150 21.17 -19.83 3.50
N LEU A 151 21.78 -19.12 2.55
CA LEU A 151 22.56 -19.68 1.46
C LEU A 151 24.00 -19.82 1.96
N GLN A 152 24.39 -21.03 2.35
CA GLN A 152 25.70 -21.31 2.92
C GLN A 152 26.62 -21.96 1.89
N TYR A 153 27.83 -21.42 1.75
CA TYR A 153 28.87 -21.91 0.86
C TYR A 153 30.09 -22.27 1.68
N ARG A 154 30.61 -23.47 1.47
CA ARG A 154 31.80 -23.99 2.13
C ARG A 154 32.81 -24.42 1.09
N TYR A 155 34.07 -24.01 1.23
CA TYR A 155 35.20 -24.53 0.44
C TYR A 155 36.21 -25.19 1.35
N PHE A 156 36.71 -26.37 0.98
CA PHE A 156 37.64 -27.15 1.79
C PHE A 156 38.58 -27.99 0.92
N ASP A 157 39.72 -28.39 1.48
CA ASP A 157 40.61 -29.36 0.84
C ASP A 157 40.09 -30.79 1.05
N HIS A 158 40.06 -31.58 -0.03
CA HIS A 158 39.92 -33.02 0.06
C HIS A 158 41.10 -33.69 -0.65
N SER A 159 42.15 -34.00 0.12
CA SER A 159 43.36 -34.70 -0.37
C SER A 159 44.14 -33.94 -1.46
N GLY A 160 44.18 -32.61 -1.39
CA GLY A 160 44.87 -31.73 -2.34
C GLY A 160 44.02 -31.18 -3.49
N ASP A 161 42.79 -31.65 -3.63
CA ASP A 161 41.77 -31.12 -4.55
C ASP A 161 40.80 -30.21 -3.81
N LEU A 162 40.41 -29.10 -4.44
CA LEU A 162 39.45 -28.16 -3.88
C LEU A 162 38.03 -28.70 -4.04
N TYR A 163 37.33 -28.81 -2.93
CA TYR A 163 35.92 -29.14 -2.91
C TYR A 163 35.08 -27.96 -2.42
N ALA A 164 33.82 -27.94 -2.83
CA ALA A 164 32.80 -27.03 -2.33
C ALA A 164 31.55 -27.80 -1.89
N GLU A 165 30.81 -27.22 -0.95
CA GLU A 165 29.47 -27.64 -0.58
C GLU A 165 28.57 -26.40 -0.55
N PHE A 166 27.37 -26.51 -1.12
CA PHE A 166 26.30 -25.56 -0.88
C PHE A 166 25.25 -26.21 0.02
N SER A 167 24.87 -25.52 1.09
CA SER A 167 23.79 -25.89 1.99
C SER A 167 22.74 -24.79 2.04
N LEU A 168 21.47 -25.18 1.95
CA LEU A 168 20.33 -24.30 2.16
C LEU A 168 19.76 -24.58 3.56
N LEU A 169 19.73 -23.56 4.42
CA LEU A 169 19.19 -23.68 5.78
C LEU A 169 17.92 -22.83 5.91
N LYS A 170 16.89 -23.34 6.60
CA LYS A 170 15.71 -22.58 7.02
C LYS A 170 15.75 -22.46 8.54
N ASN A 171 15.66 -21.24 9.07
CA ASN A 171 15.73 -20.97 10.53
C ASN A 171 16.97 -21.60 11.23
N GLY A 172 18.07 -21.81 10.51
CA GLY A 172 19.28 -22.46 11.01
C GLY A 172 19.30 -24.01 10.91
N GLU A 173 18.23 -24.65 10.48
CA GLU A 173 18.19 -26.08 10.18
C GLU A 173 18.47 -26.33 8.69
N GLN A 174 19.38 -27.25 8.37
CA GLN A 174 19.74 -27.59 7.00
C GLN A 174 18.60 -28.37 6.33
N VAL A 175 17.97 -27.75 5.32
CA VAL A 175 16.88 -28.34 4.54
C VAL A 175 17.35 -28.95 3.22
N SER A 176 18.50 -28.52 2.70
CA SER A 176 19.13 -29.11 1.52
C SER A 176 20.66 -28.98 1.53
N THR A 177 21.34 -29.85 0.79
CA THR A 177 22.78 -29.73 0.48
C THR A 177 23.09 -30.37 -0.88
N THR A 178 24.08 -29.83 -1.59
CA THR A 178 24.71 -30.49 -2.74
C THR A 178 25.51 -31.73 -2.34
N GLY A 179 26.06 -31.74 -1.12
CA GLY A 179 27.22 -32.53 -0.73
C GLY A 179 28.50 -32.04 -1.42
N ASP A 180 29.55 -32.85 -1.30
CA ASP A 180 30.90 -32.61 -1.79
C ASP A 180 30.99 -32.48 -3.34
N ILE A 181 31.17 -31.26 -3.83
CA ILE A 181 31.44 -30.92 -5.24
C ILE A 181 32.95 -30.80 -5.45
N ASP A 182 33.53 -31.66 -6.30
CA ASP A 182 34.90 -31.47 -6.80
C ASP A 182 34.95 -30.28 -7.77
N MET A 183 35.64 -29.21 -7.38
CA MET A 183 35.72 -27.94 -8.11
C MET A 183 36.75 -27.94 -9.25
N LYS A 184 37.40 -29.08 -9.52
CA LYS A 184 38.36 -29.31 -10.61
C LYS A 184 39.61 -28.42 -10.58
N VAL A 185 39.98 -27.94 -9.40
CA VAL A 185 41.17 -27.11 -9.13
C VAL A 185 41.92 -27.68 -7.92
N LYS A 186 43.25 -27.57 -7.88
CA LYS A 186 44.03 -27.97 -6.70
C LYS A 186 43.95 -26.90 -5.61
N SER A 187 43.72 -27.31 -4.37
CA SER A 187 43.70 -26.40 -3.21
C SER A 187 45.02 -25.63 -3.03
N ALA A 188 46.14 -26.24 -3.45
CA ALA A 188 47.45 -25.61 -3.43
C ALA A 188 47.54 -24.34 -4.30
N ASP A 189 46.75 -24.29 -5.38
CA ASP A 189 46.66 -23.15 -6.32
C ASP A 189 45.68 -22.07 -5.85
N CYS A 190 44.99 -22.30 -4.74
CA CYS A 190 44.02 -21.41 -4.11
C CYS A 190 44.66 -20.64 -2.94
N GLY A 191 44.02 -19.53 -2.55
CA GLY A 191 44.43 -18.63 -1.48
C GLY A 191 43.24 -18.26 -0.60
N THR A 192 42.56 -17.15 -0.94
CA THR A 192 41.44 -16.61 -0.17
C THR A 192 40.14 -16.65 -0.95
N ARG A 193 39.02 -16.65 -0.22
CA ARG A 193 37.69 -16.44 -0.80
C ARG A 193 37.65 -15.11 -1.58
N GLY A 194 37.18 -15.20 -2.82
CA GLY A 194 37.04 -14.11 -3.77
C GLY A 194 35.78 -13.27 -3.54
N TYR A 195 35.04 -13.00 -4.61
CA TYR A 195 33.78 -12.28 -4.58
C TYR A 195 32.64 -13.18 -4.10
N ILE A 196 31.71 -12.64 -3.32
CA ILE A 196 30.33 -13.13 -3.21
C ILE A 196 29.48 -12.23 -4.10
N TRP A 197 28.73 -12.78 -5.05
CA TRP A 197 28.07 -12.01 -6.10
C TRP A 197 26.64 -12.47 -6.35
N PHE A 198 25.67 -11.55 -6.24
CA PHE A 198 24.34 -11.79 -6.78
C PHE A 198 24.30 -11.62 -8.31
N ASN A 199 23.75 -12.62 -8.97
CA ASN A 199 23.57 -12.70 -10.42
C ASN A 199 22.07 -12.73 -10.74
N ASP A 200 21.67 -12.19 -11.89
CA ASP A 200 20.33 -12.34 -12.47
C ASP A 200 19.15 -12.05 -11.51
N ILE A 201 19.24 -11.01 -10.66
CA ILE A 201 18.11 -10.62 -9.79
C ILE A 201 17.00 -10.02 -10.67
N SER A 202 16.02 -10.85 -11.00
CA SER A 202 14.84 -10.51 -11.81
C SER A 202 13.52 -10.58 -11.03
N VAL A 203 13.58 -10.79 -9.71
CA VAL A 203 12.42 -10.77 -8.80
C VAL A 203 11.77 -9.38 -8.80
N SER A 204 10.47 -9.30 -9.10
CA SER A 204 9.72 -8.05 -9.07
C SER A 204 9.73 -7.43 -7.66
N GLY A 205 10.02 -6.13 -7.58
CA GLY A 205 10.23 -5.45 -6.31
C GLY A 205 11.61 -5.67 -5.67
N GLY A 206 12.43 -6.61 -6.18
CA GLY A 206 13.77 -6.93 -5.69
C GLY A 206 13.83 -8.11 -4.74
N LEU A 207 15.03 -8.67 -4.59
CA LEU A 207 15.32 -9.75 -3.64
C LEU A 207 15.58 -9.18 -2.25
N LYS A 208 14.88 -9.65 -1.22
CA LYS A 208 15.10 -9.23 0.16
C LYS A 208 16.24 -10.04 0.79
N VAL A 209 17.31 -9.37 1.20
CA VAL A 209 18.58 -9.93 1.70
C VAL A 209 18.81 -9.49 3.15
N GLY A 210 19.34 -10.39 3.98
CA GLY A 210 19.51 -10.24 5.42
C GLY A 210 18.38 -10.87 6.22
N ARG A 211 18.57 -10.96 7.56
CA ARG A 211 17.52 -11.39 8.49
C ARG A 211 16.69 -10.19 8.93
N PRO A 212 15.36 -10.26 8.89
CA PRO A 212 14.51 -9.30 9.56
C PRO A 212 14.82 -9.29 11.06
N VAL A 213 14.98 -8.09 11.60
CA VAL A 213 15.19 -7.84 13.03
C VAL A 213 13.91 -7.22 13.58
N ALA A 214 13.37 -7.82 14.63
CA ALA A 214 12.22 -7.29 15.35
C ALA A 214 12.50 -5.84 15.78
N ASN A 215 11.67 -4.91 15.27
CA ASN A 215 11.81 -3.49 15.52
C ASN A 215 10.44 -2.79 15.51
N VAL A 216 10.42 -1.54 15.95
CA VAL A 216 9.25 -0.66 15.84
C VAL A 216 9.70 0.61 15.12
N VAL A 217 8.84 1.19 14.28
CA VAL A 217 9.11 2.43 13.53
C VAL A 217 7.91 3.38 13.61
N ILE A 218 8.15 4.68 13.63
CA ILE A 218 7.07 5.68 13.49
C ILE A 218 6.58 5.66 12.05
N THR A 219 5.26 5.52 11.85
CA THR A 219 4.66 5.58 10.52
C THR A 219 4.33 7.00 10.13
N ASP A 220 3.69 7.76 11.01
CA ASP A 220 3.13 9.08 10.72
C ASP A 220 2.99 9.92 12.00
N CYS A 221 3.12 11.25 11.87
CA CYS A 221 2.83 12.17 12.97
C CYS A 221 2.38 13.53 12.43
N GLY A 222 1.52 14.21 13.18
CA GLY A 222 1.01 15.53 12.81
C GLY A 222 -0.43 15.73 13.23
N ALA A 223 -1.14 16.66 12.61
CA ALA A 223 -2.57 16.87 12.90
C ALA A 223 -3.40 15.63 12.51
N TRP A 224 -4.49 15.34 13.23
CA TRP A 224 -5.40 14.24 12.89
C TRP A 224 -6.25 14.51 11.61
N GLY A 225 -6.08 15.68 11.00
CA GLY A 225 -6.81 16.14 9.80
C GLY A 225 -8.01 17.04 10.13
N ASP A 226 -8.66 17.54 9.08
CA ASP A 226 -9.71 18.58 9.17
C ASP A 226 -10.92 18.16 10.03
N SER A 227 -11.18 16.86 10.12
CA SER A 227 -12.30 16.28 10.88
C SER A 227 -12.17 16.43 12.41
N TRP A 228 -10.97 16.67 12.94
CA TRP A 228 -10.74 16.91 14.37
C TRP A 228 -9.74 18.05 14.57
N SER A 229 -10.26 19.27 14.43
CA SER A 229 -9.46 20.49 14.63
C SER A 229 -8.76 20.49 15.99
N ASN A 230 -7.47 20.85 15.99
CA ASN A 230 -6.59 20.87 17.17
C ASN A 230 -6.28 19.49 17.81
N ALA A 231 -6.57 18.37 17.13
CA ALA A 231 -6.06 17.05 17.50
C ALA A 231 -4.83 16.65 16.67
N TYR A 232 -4.01 15.76 17.23
CA TYR A 232 -2.79 15.22 16.62
C TYR A 232 -2.81 13.68 16.61
N ASN A 233 -2.06 13.06 15.70
CA ASN A 233 -1.75 11.64 15.69
C ASN A 233 -0.25 11.39 15.93
N LEU A 234 0.05 10.24 16.54
CA LEU A 234 1.29 9.49 16.28
C LEU A 234 0.91 8.05 15.94
N GLY A 235 1.29 7.58 14.75
CA GLY A 235 1.23 6.17 14.36
C GLY A 235 2.59 5.50 14.37
N TRP A 236 2.59 4.18 14.58
CA TRP A 236 3.79 3.34 14.54
C TRP A 236 3.47 1.94 14.00
N LYS A 237 4.52 1.24 13.57
CA LYS A 237 4.46 -0.12 13.01
C LYS A 237 5.45 -1.05 13.69
N TYR A 238 5.00 -2.26 14.00
CA TYR A 238 5.84 -3.39 14.39
C TYR A 238 6.36 -4.09 13.12
N VAL A 239 7.69 -4.23 13.00
CA VAL A 239 8.34 -4.75 11.79
C VAL A 239 9.33 -5.87 12.10
N GLY A 240 9.70 -6.65 11.08
CA GLY A 240 10.74 -7.67 11.20
C GLY A 240 10.38 -8.90 12.02
N GLY A 241 9.09 -9.28 12.04
CA GLY A 241 8.61 -10.41 12.85
C GLY A 241 8.56 -10.11 14.35
N PHE A 242 8.43 -8.84 14.72
CA PHE A 242 8.21 -8.41 16.10
C PHE A 242 6.98 -9.11 16.71
N ASP A 243 7.18 -9.75 17.86
CA ASP A 243 6.11 -10.42 18.61
C ASP A 243 5.31 -9.39 19.42
N THR A 244 4.12 -9.03 18.95
CA THR A 244 3.23 -8.07 19.62
C THR A 244 2.67 -8.60 20.94
N ASP A 245 2.61 -9.93 21.13
CA ASP A 245 2.15 -10.53 22.39
C ASP A 245 3.21 -10.42 23.51
N SER A 246 4.46 -10.12 23.14
CA SER A 246 5.55 -9.84 24.08
C SER A 246 5.49 -8.43 24.71
N ILE A 247 4.61 -7.55 24.25
CA ILE A 247 4.54 -6.17 24.76
C ILE A 247 4.02 -6.15 26.20
N THR A 248 4.74 -5.45 27.08
CA THR A 248 4.45 -5.33 28.52
C THR A 248 4.05 -3.94 28.96
N ALA A 249 4.51 -2.92 28.23
CA ALA A 249 4.06 -1.53 28.36
C ALA A 249 4.21 -0.80 27.03
N ILE A 250 3.34 0.20 26.81
CA ILE A 250 3.51 1.22 25.78
C ILE A 250 3.42 2.58 26.47
N GLN A 251 4.32 3.50 26.14
CA GLN A 251 4.14 4.93 26.37
C GLN A 251 4.12 5.66 25.03
N VAL A 252 3.26 6.66 24.87
CA VAL A 252 3.16 7.46 23.64
C VAL A 252 2.78 8.90 24.01
N GLY A 253 3.29 9.91 23.32
CA GLY A 253 3.02 11.30 23.69
C GLY A 253 3.67 12.39 22.85
N MET A 254 3.55 13.62 23.36
CA MET A 254 4.06 14.85 22.74
C MET A 254 4.87 15.68 23.72
N ARG A 255 5.95 16.32 23.23
CA ARG A 255 6.73 17.34 23.94
C ARG A 255 6.79 18.64 23.14
N ASP A 256 6.96 19.75 23.84
CA ASP A 256 7.18 21.06 23.23
C ASP A 256 8.64 21.28 22.79
N ALA A 257 8.95 22.46 22.25
CA ALA A 257 10.29 22.80 21.77
C ALA A 257 11.37 22.94 22.87
N ASP A 258 10.96 23.10 24.13
CA ASP A 258 11.86 23.07 25.30
C ASP A 258 12.09 21.62 25.80
N GLY A 259 11.46 20.62 25.17
CA GLY A 259 11.49 19.22 25.58
C GLY A 259 10.52 18.90 26.73
N LYS A 260 9.58 19.80 27.06
CA LYS A 260 8.64 19.62 28.17
C LYS A 260 7.47 18.78 27.74
N LEU A 261 6.98 17.93 28.64
CA LEU A 261 5.81 17.09 28.36
C LEU A 261 4.57 17.97 28.12
N ILE A 262 3.87 17.70 27.01
CA ILE A 262 2.52 18.22 26.76
C ILE A 262 1.51 17.20 27.27
N VAL A 263 1.55 15.98 26.74
CA VAL A 263 0.71 14.86 27.15
C VAL A 263 1.44 13.54 26.91
N ALA A 264 1.22 12.56 27.77
CA ALA A 264 1.57 11.17 27.51
C ALA A 264 0.38 10.26 27.85
N TYR A 265 0.23 9.20 27.08
CA TYR A 265 -0.62 8.06 27.38
C TYR A 265 0.29 6.87 27.68
N THR A 266 0.03 6.14 28.76
CA THR A 266 0.72 4.88 29.08
C THR A 266 -0.27 3.74 29.18
N ALA A 267 0.01 2.61 28.57
CA ALA A 267 -0.75 1.37 28.70
C ALA A 267 0.07 0.33 29.45
N ASP A 268 -0.53 -0.26 30.48
CA ASP A 268 -0.02 -1.47 31.13
C ASP A 268 -0.69 -2.73 30.58
N LYS A 269 -0.32 -3.90 31.11
CA LYS A 269 -0.78 -5.21 30.63
C LYS A 269 -2.30 -5.38 30.53
N GLU A 270 -3.09 -4.75 31.42
CA GLU A 270 -4.56 -4.85 31.32
C GLU A 270 -5.09 -4.02 30.14
N GLN A 271 -4.52 -2.83 29.97
CA GLN A 271 -4.91 -1.90 28.91
C GLN A 271 -4.44 -2.40 27.53
N LEU A 272 -3.25 -3.00 27.46
CA LEU A 272 -2.73 -3.66 26.26
C LEU A 272 -3.61 -4.83 25.80
N ALA A 273 -4.16 -5.62 26.74
CA ALA A 273 -5.11 -6.68 26.40
C ALA A 273 -6.40 -6.10 25.78
N TYR A 274 -6.92 -5.01 26.36
CA TYR A 274 -8.07 -4.29 25.79
C TYR A 274 -7.75 -3.71 24.39
N GLN A 275 -6.57 -3.10 24.20
CA GLN A 275 -6.13 -2.56 22.91
C GLN A 275 -6.04 -3.66 21.83
N ALA A 276 -5.53 -4.84 22.17
CA ALA A 276 -5.46 -5.98 21.27
C ALA A 276 -6.86 -6.51 20.92
N GLU A 277 -7.75 -6.67 21.90
CA GLU A 277 -9.14 -7.11 21.68
C GLU A 277 -9.96 -6.14 20.80
N ASN A 278 -9.63 -4.83 20.84
CA ASN A 278 -10.30 -3.79 20.06
C ASN A 278 -9.56 -3.40 18.76
N GLY A 279 -8.49 -4.12 18.40
CA GLY A 279 -7.79 -3.95 17.11
C GLY A 279 -6.92 -2.69 16.99
N TYR A 280 -6.48 -2.10 18.12
CA TYR A 280 -5.57 -0.95 18.12
C TYR A 280 -4.12 -1.36 17.80
N ILE A 281 -3.84 -2.66 17.85
CA ILE A 281 -2.77 -3.32 17.10
C ILE A 281 -3.46 -4.04 15.95
N THR A 282 -3.28 -3.58 14.71
CA THR A 282 -3.91 -4.19 13.54
C THR A 282 -3.21 -5.49 13.13
N ALA A 283 -3.87 -6.29 12.28
CA ALA A 283 -3.26 -7.49 11.70
C ALA A 283 -1.98 -7.22 10.88
N ASP A 284 -1.81 -6.00 10.35
CA ASP A 284 -0.60 -5.55 9.65
C ASP A 284 0.49 -5.01 10.59
N GLY A 285 0.27 -5.09 11.91
CA GLY A 285 1.18 -4.58 12.93
C GLY A 285 1.19 -3.04 13.02
N LEU A 286 0.09 -2.36 12.68
CA LEU A 286 -0.03 -0.91 12.82
C LEU A 286 -0.73 -0.54 14.13
N SER A 287 -0.32 0.58 14.73
CA SER A 287 -0.97 1.21 15.89
C SER A 287 -0.94 2.73 15.76
N SER A 288 -1.85 3.42 16.46
CA SER A 288 -1.90 4.89 16.46
C SER A 288 -2.52 5.44 17.76
N ALA A 289 -2.22 6.70 18.08
CA ALA A 289 -2.70 7.38 19.28
C ALA A 289 -3.20 8.82 18.97
N PRO A 290 -4.52 9.10 19.10
CA PRO A 290 -5.07 10.45 18.97
C PRO A 290 -4.83 11.29 20.22
N PHE A 291 -4.10 12.39 20.09
CA PHE A 291 -3.94 13.41 21.13
C PHE A 291 -4.89 14.58 20.92
N TYR A 292 -5.64 14.96 21.96
CA TYR A 292 -6.61 16.05 21.90
C TYR A 292 -6.75 16.72 23.27
N GLN A 293 -7.07 18.02 23.31
CA GLN A 293 -7.52 18.66 24.56
C GLN A 293 -9.03 18.49 24.77
N VAL A 294 -9.79 18.49 23.67
CA VAL A 294 -11.24 18.41 23.64
C VAL A 294 -11.66 17.57 22.42
N THR A 295 -12.64 16.70 22.58
CA THR A 295 -13.24 15.94 21.47
C THR A 295 -14.03 16.86 20.53
N THR A 296 -14.32 16.36 19.32
CA THR A 296 -15.28 17.01 18.39
C THR A 296 -16.67 17.22 19.00
N SER A 297 -17.04 16.41 20.01
CA SER A 297 -18.27 16.52 20.79
C SER A 297 -18.19 17.47 22.00
N GLY A 298 -17.05 18.15 22.23
CA GLY A 298 -16.89 19.12 23.31
C GLY A 298 -16.51 18.53 24.67
N VAL A 299 -16.05 17.28 24.73
CA VAL A 299 -15.64 16.61 25.98
C VAL A 299 -14.14 16.85 26.20
N GLU A 300 -13.76 17.45 27.34
CA GLU A 300 -12.35 17.62 27.70
C GLU A 300 -11.66 16.28 27.96
N LEU A 301 -10.40 16.15 27.53
CA LEU A 301 -9.55 15.01 27.88
C LEU A 301 -9.40 14.92 29.41
N VAL A 302 -9.76 13.80 30.00
CA VAL A 302 -9.62 13.54 31.44
C VAL A 302 -8.22 13.00 31.73
N GLU A 303 -7.62 13.39 32.84
CA GLU A 303 -6.33 12.84 33.30
C GLU A 303 -6.57 11.64 34.24
N GLY A 304 -5.75 10.60 34.12
CA GLY A 304 -5.90 9.35 34.84
C GLY A 304 -6.13 8.14 33.93
N ARG A 305 -6.52 7.01 34.54
CA ARG A 305 -6.69 5.70 33.88
C ARG A 305 -8.11 5.51 33.34
N ASP A 306 -8.21 5.04 32.10
CA ASP A 306 -9.42 4.50 31.48
C ASP A 306 -9.21 3.03 31.04
N GLN A 307 -9.85 2.58 29.95
CA GLN A 307 -9.80 1.18 29.49
C GLN A 307 -8.54 0.86 28.69
N ASP A 308 -8.10 1.79 27.84
CA ASP A 308 -7.03 1.63 26.87
C ASP A 308 -5.78 2.44 27.20
N TRP A 309 -5.89 3.55 27.94
CA TRP A 309 -4.77 4.41 28.30
C TRP A 309 -4.81 4.93 29.74
N THR A 310 -3.64 5.33 30.22
CA THR A 310 -3.51 6.18 31.41
C THR A 310 -2.94 7.50 30.96
N VAL A 311 -3.79 8.53 30.95
CA VAL A 311 -3.48 9.88 30.48
C VAL A 311 -2.72 10.65 31.56
N ILE A 312 -1.63 11.29 31.17
CA ILE A 312 -0.77 12.14 31.99
C ILE A 312 -0.64 13.50 31.29
N LYS A 313 -1.01 14.59 31.96
CA LYS A 313 -0.88 15.95 31.44
C LYS A 313 0.43 16.55 31.94
N GLY A 314 1.26 17.02 31.01
CA GLY A 314 2.54 17.65 31.34
C GLY A 314 2.42 19.16 31.55
N GLU A 315 3.53 19.80 31.96
CA GLU A 315 3.56 21.24 32.22
C GLU A 315 3.28 22.11 30.98
N ALA A 316 3.51 21.58 29.78
CA ALA A 316 3.20 22.25 28.51
C ALA A 316 1.78 21.94 27.98
N TYR A 317 0.97 21.14 28.68
CA TYR A 317 -0.38 20.72 28.25
C TYR A 317 -1.28 21.90 27.83
N ALA A 318 -1.24 23.00 28.60
CA ALA A 318 -2.05 24.18 28.34
C ALA A 318 -1.61 24.98 27.10
N ALA A 319 -0.36 24.84 26.67
CA ALA A 319 0.17 25.53 25.50
C ALA A 319 -0.16 24.81 24.18
N TRP A 320 -0.25 23.46 24.22
CA TRP A 320 -0.66 22.58 23.12
C TRP A 320 0.06 22.84 21.79
N LYS A 321 1.39 22.90 21.86
CA LYS A 321 2.29 23.15 20.71
C LYS A 321 3.37 22.08 20.65
N PRO A 322 3.09 20.91 20.04
CA PRO A 322 4.10 19.87 19.88
C PRO A 322 5.26 20.37 19.01
N ALA A 323 6.45 19.89 19.35
CA ALA A 323 7.65 19.96 18.53
C ALA A 323 8.36 18.59 18.42
N VAL A 324 8.03 17.65 19.31
CA VAL A 324 8.47 16.25 19.25
C VAL A 324 7.30 15.33 19.58
N PHE A 325 7.10 14.30 18.77
CA PHE A 325 6.26 13.15 19.08
C PHE A 325 7.15 11.99 19.52
N PHE A 326 6.69 11.19 20.49
CA PHE A 326 7.46 10.06 21.00
C PHE A 326 6.59 8.84 21.30
N ALA A 327 7.20 7.66 21.18
CA ALA A 327 6.66 6.39 21.65
C ALA A 327 7.78 5.56 22.32
N GLU A 328 7.41 4.68 23.24
CA GLU A 328 8.31 3.69 23.83
C GLU A 328 7.52 2.38 23.98
N ILE A 329 7.93 1.35 23.25
CA ILE A 329 7.34 0.01 23.31
C ILE A 329 8.29 -0.87 24.13
N VAL A 330 7.78 -1.57 25.15
CA VAL A 330 8.61 -2.33 26.09
C VAL A 330 8.24 -3.81 26.10
N THR A 331 9.20 -4.69 25.80
CA THR A 331 9.12 -6.15 26.01
C THR A 331 9.97 -6.53 27.24
N PRO A 332 9.89 -7.78 27.76
CA PRO A 332 10.74 -8.21 28.87
C PRO A 332 12.24 -8.14 28.59
N GLU A 333 12.63 -8.18 27.31
CA GLU A 333 14.03 -8.22 26.85
C GLU A 333 14.56 -6.84 26.46
N LYS A 334 13.71 -5.94 25.95
CA LYS A 334 14.15 -4.69 25.32
C LYS A 334 13.06 -3.59 25.33
N SER A 335 13.51 -2.35 25.49
CA SER A 335 12.73 -1.15 25.16
C SER A 335 13.09 -0.63 23.76
N TYR A 336 12.07 -0.14 23.05
CA TYR A 336 12.14 0.44 21.71
C TYR A 336 11.66 1.91 21.78
N PRO A 337 12.54 2.85 22.16
CA PRO A 337 12.24 4.27 22.16
C PRO A 337 12.24 4.81 20.73
N LEU A 338 11.23 5.64 20.43
CA LEU A 338 10.98 6.27 19.15
C LEU A 338 10.71 7.76 19.40
N GLU A 339 11.39 8.65 18.68
CA GLU A 339 11.10 10.08 18.69
C GLU A 339 11.17 10.64 17.26
N THR A 340 10.29 11.59 16.93
CA THR A 340 10.31 12.34 15.68
C THR A 340 10.02 13.82 15.92
N ALA A 341 10.67 14.69 15.17
CA ALA A 341 10.44 16.13 15.24
C ALA A 341 9.21 16.55 14.43
N TYR A 342 8.54 17.61 14.88
CA TYR A 342 7.39 18.21 14.21
C TYR A 342 7.64 19.71 14.04
N ASP A 343 7.62 20.18 12.79
CA ASP A 343 7.93 21.57 12.42
C ASP A 343 6.67 22.45 12.22
N GLY A 344 5.49 21.90 12.56
CA GLY A 344 4.20 22.55 12.34
C GLY A 344 3.56 22.26 10.99
N GLN A 345 4.25 21.56 10.09
CA GLN A 345 3.68 20.97 8.88
C GLN A 345 3.46 19.47 9.12
N PHE A 346 2.60 18.82 8.32
CA PHE A 346 2.55 17.36 8.32
C PHE A 346 3.95 16.85 7.97
N ALA A 347 4.61 16.18 8.91
CA ALA A 347 5.82 15.43 8.61
C ALA A 347 5.40 14.34 7.61
N PRO A 348 5.91 14.33 6.36
CA PRO A 348 5.41 13.42 5.32
C PRO A 348 6.02 12.03 5.51
N ALA A 349 5.66 11.38 6.62
CA ALA A 349 5.88 9.96 6.83
C ALA A 349 4.63 9.23 6.31
N PHE A 350 4.54 9.24 4.98
CA PHE A 350 4.09 8.15 4.13
C PHE A 350 4.29 8.68 2.72
N GLN A 351 5.42 8.33 2.09
CA GLN A 351 5.46 8.34 0.64
C GLN A 351 4.51 7.24 0.17
N CYS A 352 3.22 7.56 0.12
CA CYS A 352 2.29 6.76 -0.63
C CYS A 352 2.85 6.72 -2.05
N ALA A 353 3.25 5.54 -2.51
CA ALA A 353 3.78 5.39 -3.86
C ALA A 353 2.70 5.58 -4.95
N HIS A 354 1.49 5.99 -4.56
CA HIS A 354 0.30 6.26 -5.38
C HIS A 354 0.02 5.21 -6.47
N LYS A 355 0.45 3.96 -6.24
CA LYS A 355 0.38 2.85 -7.22
C LYS A 355 -1.05 2.45 -7.60
N GLN A 356 -2.05 2.87 -6.82
CA GLN A 356 -3.46 2.68 -7.08
C GLN A 356 -4.20 3.98 -6.75
N LEU A 357 -4.62 4.68 -7.80
CA LEU A 357 -5.45 5.88 -7.75
C LEU A 357 -6.79 5.58 -8.40
N ALA A 358 -7.87 6.05 -7.78
CA ALA A 358 -9.17 6.15 -8.43
C ALA A 358 -9.23 7.49 -9.18
N ALA A 359 -9.19 7.46 -10.51
CA ALA A 359 -9.51 8.62 -11.33
C ALA A 359 -11.03 8.85 -11.31
N VAL A 360 -11.44 10.10 -11.11
CA VAL A 360 -12.85 10.53 -11.13
C VAL A 360 -12.99 11.61 -12.19
N ASP A 361 -13.85 11.35 -13.17
CA ASP A 361 -14.12 12.29 -14.25
C ASP A 361 -14.80 13.57 -13.74
N GLY A 362 -14.53 14.68 -14.42
CA GLY A 362 -15.18 15.96 -14.14
C GLY A 362 -16.65 15.95 -14.54
N VAL A 363 -17.49 16.56 -13.70
CA VAL A 363 -18.92 16.78 -13.96
C VAL A 363 -19.18 18.28 -13.93
N GLU A 364 -19.71 18.84 -15.01
CA GLU A 364 -20.07 20.26 -15.08
C GLU A 364 -21.19 20.60 -14.09
N ALA A 365 -21.07 21.72 -13.38
CA ALA A 365 -22.12 22.20 -12.49
C ALA A 365 -23.34 22.69 -13.28
N THR A 366 -24.54 22.35 -12.83
CA THR A 366 -25.79 22.80 -13.45
C THR A 366 -26.35 24.03 -12.73
N CYS A 367 -27.59 24.46 -13.04
CA CYS A 367 -28.24 25.53 -12.29
C CYS A 367 -28.58 25.12 -10.84
N THR A 368 -28.76 23.83 -10.56
CA THR A 368 -29.28 23.31 -9.28
C THR A 368 -28.38 22.26 -8.64
N GLU A 369 -27.53 21.60 -9.41
CA GLU A 369 -26.64 20.54 -8.93
C GLU A 369 -25.19 20.99 -8.99
N HIS A 370 -24.44 20.65 -7.94
CA HIS A 370 -22.99 20.85 -7.90
C HIS A 370 -22.29 19.93 -8.89
N GLY A 371 -21.21 20.43 -9.48
CA GLY A 371 -20.29 19.65 -10.29
C GLY A 371 -18.97 19.37 -9.54
N ASN A 372 -18.03 18.76 -10.25
CA ASN A 372 -16.66 18.59 -9.80
C ASN A 372 -15.67 18.75 -10.97
N ILE A 373 -14.48 19.27 -10.68
CA ILE A 373 -13.34 19.11 -11.60
C ILE A 373 -12.92 17.63 -11.66
N PRO A 374 -12.23 17.16 -12.72
CA PRO A 374 -11.59 15.84 -12.68
C PRO A 374 -10.51 15.79 -11.59
N TYR A 375 -10.41 14.66 -10.89
CA TYR A 375 -9.42 14.46 -9.83
C TYR A 375 -8.99 13.00 -9.69
N TRP A 376 -7.86 12.77 -9.04
CA TRP A 376 -7.37 11.46 -8.63
C TRP A 376 -7.47 11.35 -7.11
N TYR A 377 -7.97 10.23 -6.62
CA TYR A 377 -8.11 9.97 -5.19
C TYR A 377 -7.32 8.71 -4.81
N CYS A 378 -6.51 8.81 -3.76
CA CYS A 378 -5.78 7.66 -3.22
C CYS A 378 -6.48 7.12 -1.98
N ASP A 379 -7.00 5.89 -2.04
CA ASP A 379 -7.69 5.32 -0.89
C ASP A 379 -6.74 4.94 0.28
N ASN A 380 -5.42 4.89 0.05
CA ASN A 380 -4.45 4.58 1.10
C ASN A 380 -4.15 5.78 2.01
N CYS A 381 -3.92 6.97 1.44
CA CYS A 381 -3.66 8.20 2.21
C CYS A 381 -4.87 9.14 2.32
N LYS A 382 -6.00 8.81 1.67
CA LYS A 382 -7.25 9.59 1.62
C LYS A 382 -7.09 11.01 1.02
N GLN A 383 -6.02 11.25 0.26
CA GLN A 383 -5.75 12.53 -0.40
C GLN A 383 -6.30 12.60 -1.82
N TYR A 384 -6.50 13.83 -2.29
CA TYR A 384 -6.92 14.16 -3.66
C TYR A 384 -5.80 14.88 -4.42
N PHE A 385 -5.73 14.65 -5.73
CA PHE A 385 -4.74 15.25 -6.63
C PHE A 385 -5.39 15.73 -7.93
N ALA A 386 -4.85 16.80 -8.51
CA ALA A 386 -5.28 17.34 -9.81
C ALA A 386 -4.58 16.67 -11.01
N ASP A 387 -3.68 15.72 -10.76
CA ASP A 387 -2.91 15.01 -11.79
C ASP A 387 -2.61 13.55 -11.38
N GLU A 388 -2.35 12.71 -12.38
CA GLU A 388 -2.07 11.27 -12.22
C GLU A 388 -0.69 10.96 -11.62
N ASP A 389 0.26 11.90 -11.70
CA ASP A 389 1.60 11.79 -11.12
C ASP A 389 1.64 12.23 -9.64
N CYS A 390 0.50 12.64 -9.07
CA CYS A 390 0.33 13.15 -7.71
C CYS A 390 1.23 14.35 -7.34
N GLN A 391 1.53 15.23 -8.31
CA GLN A 391 2.39 16.40 -8.08
C GLN A 391 1.62 17.60 -7.49
N GLN A 392 0.31 17.67 -7.70
CA GLN A 392 -0.56 18.76 -7.27
C GLN A 392 -1.68 18.22 -6.37
N ALA A 393 -1.42 18.15 -5.07
CA ALA A 393 -2.44 17.84 -4.08
C ALA A 393 -3.50 18.97 -4.00
N ILE A 394 -4.76 18.58 -3.86
CA ILE A 394 -5.93 19.48 -3.78
C ILE A 394 -6.87 19.05 -2.64
N THR A 395 -7.80 19.92 -2.25
CA THR A 395 -8.80 19.65 -1.21
C THR A 395 -10.17 19.31 -1.81
N ALA A 396 -11.06 18.74 -1.01
CA ALA A 396 -12.46 18.53 -1.40
C ALA A 396 -13.20 19.86 -1.74
N ALA A 397 -12.74 20.99 -1.21
CA ALA A 397 -13.27 22.31 -1.55
C ALA A 397 -12.82 22.79 -2.94
N ASP A 398 -11.58 22.48 -3.34
CA ASP A 398 -11.06 22.78 -4.69
C ASP A 398 -11.71 21.89 -5.76
N ILE A 399 -12.15 20.68 -5.37
CA ILE A 399 -12.88 19.76 -6.26
C ILE A 399 -14.27 20.31 -6.62
N LEU A 400 -14.94 21.00 -5.68
CA LEU A 400 -16.35 21.36 -5.77
C LEU A 400 -16.61 22.51 -6.76
N LEU A 401 -17.34 22.22 -7.84
CA LEU A 401 -17.92 23.27 -8.69
C LEU A 401 -19.30 23.64 -8.14
N THR A 402 -19.41 24.84 -7.58
CA THR A 402 -20.68 25.36 -7.04
C THR A 402 -21.75 25.46 -8.14
N ALA A 403 -22.98 25.03 -7.83
CA ALA A 403 -24.11 25.17 -8.74
C ALA A 403 -24.25 26.62 -9.22
N THR A 404 -24.44 26.80 -10.53
CA THR A 404 -24.37 28.12 -11.20
C THR A 404 -25.55 29.04 -10.88
N GLY A 405 -26.62 28.49 -10.29
CA GLY A 405 -27.88 29.18 -10.04
C GLY A 405 -28.71 29.39 -11.31
N HIS A 406 -29.94 29.85 -11.14
CA HIS A 406 -30.79 30.25 -12.26
C HIS A 406 -30.47 31.68 -12.70
N GLN A 407 -30.21 31.88 -13.98
CA GLN A 407 -30.03 33.19 -14.61
C GLN A 407 -31.24 33.46 -15.52
N ALA A 408 -32.40 33.71 -14.88
CA ALA A 408 -33.68 33.82 -15.58
C ALA A 408 -34.00 35.25 -16.03
N GLN A 409 -34.59 35.37 -17.22
CA GLN A 409 -35.08 36.64 -17.75
C GLN A 409 -36.58 36.76 -17.51
N LYS A 410 -37.05 37.93 -17.06
CA LYS A 410 -38.47 38.20 -16.90
C LYS A 410 -39.14 38.39 -18.26
N VAL A 411 -40.27 37.71 -18.46
CA VAL A 411 -41.22 37.92 -19.55
C VAL A 411 -42.45 38.62 -18.95
N GLU A 412 -42.82 39.76 -19.52
CA GLU A 412 -44.01 40.50 -19.08
C GLU A 412 -45.30 39.83 -19.57
N ALA A 413 -46.40 40.07 -18.85
CA ALA A 413 -47.71 39.55 -19.23
C ALA A 413 -48.18 40.12 -20.58
N LYS A 414 -48.85 39.27 -21.38
CA LYS A 414 -49.56 39.65 -22.60
C LYS A 414 -51.02 39.23 -22.46
N GLU A 415 -51.95 40.15 -22.63
CA GLU A 415 -53.37 39.83 -22.60
C GLU A 415 -53.75 38.85 -23.73
N ALA A 416 -54.61 37.89 -23.43
CA ALA A 416 -55.21 37.01 -24.42
C ALA A 416 -56.25 37.77 -25.27
N THR A 417 -56.42 37.35 -26.52
CA THR A 417 -57.41 37.93 -27.43
C THR A 417 -58.45 36.88 -27.83
N ALA A 418 -59.42 37.25 -28.66
CA ALA A 418 -60.43 36.31 -29.16
C ALA A 418 -59.84 35.15 -30.00
N THR A 419 -58.63 35.32 -30.56
CA THR A 419 -58.01 34.36 -31.50
C THR A 419 -56.54 34.02 -31.19
N GLU A 420 -55.86 34.78 -30.33
CA GLU A 420 -54.49 34.50 -29.88
C GLU A 420 -54.43 34.30 -28.37
N GLU A 421 -53.62 33.34 -27.93
CA GLU A 421 -53.25 33.15 -26.53
C GLU A 421 -52.44 34.34 -26.00
N GLY A 422 -52.63 34.60 -24.71
CA GLY A 422 -51.82 35.51 -23.90
C GLY A 422 -50.88 34.73 -22.98
N ASN A 423 -50.20 35.44 -22.09
CA ASN A 423 -49.40 34.86 -21.02
C ASN A 423 -49.45 35.70 -19.75
N VAL A 424 -49.32 35.05 -18.59
CA VAL A 424 -49.01 35.76 -17.33
C VAL A 424 -47.55 36.23 -17.33
N ALA A 425 -47.15 37.07 -16.38
CA ALA A 425 -45.74 37.42 -16.20
C ALA A 425 -45.00 36.24 -15.54
N TYR A 426 -43.82 35.89 -16.05
CA TYR A 426 -42.99 34.79 -15.55
C TYR A 426 -41.50 35.07 -15.74
N TRP A 427 -40.64 34.26 -15.15
CA TRP A 427 -39.19 34.29 -15.36
C TRP A 427 -38.73 32.99 -16.03
N TYR A 428 -37.90 33.08 -17.06
CA TYR A 428 -37.43 31.92 -17.84
C TYR A 428 -35.90 31.78 -17.81
N CYS A 429 -35.41 30.63 -17.35
CA CYS A 429 -33.98 30.32 -17.29
C CYS A 429 -33.55 29.53 -18.53
N ALA A 430 -32.97 30.22 -19.51
CA ALA A 430 -32.54 29.61 -20.77
C ALA A 430 -31.48 28.50 -20.62
N ALA A 431 -30.71 28.50 -19.52
CA ALA A 431 -29.70 27.48 -19.24
C ALA A 431 -30.26 26.10 -18.84
N CYS A 432 -31.49 26.05 -18.30
CA CYS A 432 -32.14 24.79 -17.88
C CYS A 432 -33.55 24.60 -18.46
N GLY A 433 -34.09 25.56 -19.20
CA GLY A 433 -35.41 25.50 -19.83
C GLY A 433 -36.60 25.67 -18.87
N LYS A 434 -36.36 26.01 -17.60
CA LYS A 434 -37.38 26.13 -16.55
C LYS A 434 -38.02 27.51 -16.49
N TYR A 435 -39.26 27.55 -16.00
CA TYR A 435 -40.09 28.74 -15.81
C TYR A 435 -40.36 28.94 -14.32
N PHE A 436 -40.45 30.18 -13.87
CA PHE A 436 -40.66 30.55 -12.46
C PHE A 436 -41.72 31.64 -12.33
N ALA A 437 -42.52 31.59 -11.26
CA ALA A 437 -43.56 32.57 -10.97
C ALA A 437 -43.06 33.82 -10.21
N ASP A 438 -41.83 33.79 -9.70
CA ASP A 438 -41.24 34.80 -8.82
C ASP A 438 -39.86 35.26 -9.29
N ALA A 439 -39.46 36.46 -8.86
CA ALA A 439 -38.15 37.03 -9.19
C ALA A 439 -36.97 36.37 -8.46
N ASP A 440 -37.23 35.72 -7.33
CA ASP A 440 -36.23 35.00 -6.53
C ASP A 440 -35.97 33.57 -7.07
N LEU A 441 -36.72 33.15 -8.11
CA LEU A 441 -36.58 31.90 -8.84
C LEU A 441 -36.77 30.65 -7.96
N THR A 442 -37.71 30.75 -7.01
CA THR A 442 -38.02 29.71 -6.01
C THR A 442 -39.29 28.92 -6.31
N GLN A 443 -40.20 29.45 -7.14
CA GLN A 443 -41.48 28.84 -7.50
C GLN A 443 -41.46 28.40 -8.96
N GLU A 444 -40.92 27.21 -9.21
CA GLU A 444 -40.94 26.59 -10.54
C GLU A 444 -42.38 26.30 -10.99
N ILE A 445 -42.69 26.66 -12.23
CA ILE A 445 -43.98 26.44 -12.89
C ILE A 445 -43.78 25.76 -14.25
N THR A 446 -44.82 25.14 -14.78
CA THR A 446 -44.78 24.57 -16.14
C THR A 446 -44.92 25.65 -17.20
N ARG A 447 -44.63 25.32 -18.46
CA ARG A 447 -44.89 26.25 -19.57
C ARG A 447 -46.38 26.50 -19.72
N GLU A 448 -47.18 25.48 -19.48
CA GLU A 448 -48.64 25.48 -19.59
C GLU A 448 -49.26 26.46 -18.58
N ASP A 449 -48.72 26.53 -17.35
CA ASP A 449 -49.13 27.51 -16.33
C ASP A 449 -48.87 28.97 -16.76
N THR A 450 -47.96 29.20 -17.71
CA THR A 450 -47.71 30.56 -18.23
C THR A 450 -48.75 31.04 -19.23
N VAL A 451 -49.53 30.13 -19.84
CA VAL A 451 -50.39 30.42 -21.00
C VAL A 451 -51.79 30.84 -20.56
N LEU A 452 -52.28 31.95 -21.11
CA LEU A 452 -53.67 32.37 -20.99
C LEU A 452 -54.41 31.99 -22.29
N PRO A 453 -55.40 31.07 -22.25
CA PRO A 453 -56.11 30.66 -23.46
C PRO A 453 -56.89 31.83 -24.08
N ALA A 454 -57.06 31.79 -25.41
CA ALA A 454 -57.88 32.77 -26.13
C ALA A 454 -59.30 32.84 -25.55
N THR A 455 -59.84 34.05 -25.41
CA THR A 455 -61.10 34.29 -24.66
C THR A 455 -62.36 33.76 -25.36
N GLY A 456 -62.26 33.41 -26.65
CA GLY A 456 -63.36 32.94 -27.48
C GLY A 456 -64.34 34.05 -27.89
N GLU A 457 -65.13 33.78 -28.93
CA GLU A 457 -66.24 34.66 -29.30
C GLU A 457 -67.42 34.47 -28.34
N GLN A 458 -67.67 35.45 -27.47
CA GLN A 458 -68.85 35.45 -26.62
C GLN A 458 -70.13 35.57 -27.46
N LYS A 459 -70.99 34.55 -27.39
CA LYS A 459 -72.41 34.68 -27.72
C LYS A 459 -73.23 34.79 -26.44
N GLU A 460 -74.05 35.84 -26.41
CA GLU A 460 -74.93 36.23 -25.31
C GLU A 460 -76.04 35.17 -25.07
N PRO A 461 -76.49 34.94 -23.81
CA PRO A 461 -77.27 33.75 -23.45
C PRO A 461 -78.80 33.92 -23.54
N GLU A 462 -79.50 32.81 -23.81
CA GLU A 462 -80.97 32.67 -23.73
C GLU A 462 -81.36 31.58 -22.68
N PRO A 463 -82.56 31.61 -22.05
CA PRO A 463 -82.75 31.04 -20.70
C PRO A 463 -83.68 29.80 -20.55
N SER A 464 -83.52 29.15 -19.39
CA SER A 464 -84.49 28.37 -18.58
C SER A 464 -85.31 27.20 -19.17
N ASP A 465 -85.05 26.00 -18.62
CA ASP A 465 -86.00 25.03 -18.00
C ASP A 465 -85.34 23.61 -18.01
N GLY A 466 -85.50 22.67 -17.06
CA GLY A 466 -86.16 22.63 -15.75
C GLY A 466 -86.07 21.21 -15.13
N GLN A 467 -86.23 21.10 -13.79
CA GLN A 467 -86.43 19.87 -12.98
C GLN A 467 -85.29 18.86 -12.65
N LYS A 468 -85.34 18.43 -11.37
CA LYS A 468 -84.69 17.29 -10.63
C LYS A 468 -85.41 15.94 -10.96
N PRO A 469 -85.03 14.72 -10.48
CA PRO A 469 -83.93 14.31 -9.56
C PRO A 469 -83.20 12.95 -9.85
N GLU A 470 -82.21 12.62 -8.98
CA GLU A 470 -81.67 11.25 -8.66
C GLU A 470 -80.96 10.46 -9.80
N SER A 471 -80.03 9.51 -9.60
CA SER A 471 -79.61 8.68 -8.44
C SER A 471 -78.14 8.19 -8.52
N GLU A 472 -77.58 7.75 -7.37
CA GLU A 472 -76.60 6.65 -7.13
C GLU A 472 -75.30 6.48 -7.96
N ASP A 473 -74.18 6.85 -7.34
CA ASP A 473 -73.11 5.98 -6.75
C ASP A 473 -72.12 5.09 -7.57
N THR A 474 -70.89 5.01 -7.00
CA THR A 474 -69.84 3.96 -7.06
C THR A 474 -68.92 3.73 -8.31
N GLN A 475 -67.65 4.15 -8.10
CA GLN A 475 -66.33 3.52 -8.44
C GLN A 475 -65.92 3.14 -9.90
N ALA A 476 -64.89 3.87 -10.39
CA ALA A 476 -63.54 3.45 -10.86
C ALA A 476 -63.24 1.99 -11.31
N PRO A 477 -62.08 1.72 -11.97
CA PRO A 477 -61.35 2.43 -13.04
C PRO A 477 -60.95 1.46 -14.20
N ALA A 478 -60.25 1.91 -15.26
CA ALA A 478 -59.18 1.15 -15.96
C ALA A 478 -58.60 1.87 -17.20
N THR A 479 -57.34 1.53 -17.52
CA THR A 479 -56.49 2.00 -18.62
C THR A 479 -56.69 1.26 -19.96
N GLY A 480 -56.21 1.83 -21.07
CA GLY A 480 -56.03 1.10 -22.34
C GLY A 480 -55.26 1.88 -23.41
N ASP A 481 -54.00 1.49 -23.66
CA ASP A 481 -53.17 2.03 -24.74
C ASP A 481 -53.63 1.59 -26.14
N SER A 482 -53.30 2.37 -27.18
CA SER A 482 -52.41 1.94 -28.30
C SER A 482 -52.57 2.77 -29.58
N SER A 483 -51.43 3.23 -30.13
CA SER A 483 -51.02 3.37 -31.56
C SER A 483 -52.09 3.64 -32.66
N VAL A 484 -51.88 4.53 -33.65
CA VAL A 484 -50.95 4.36 -34.80
C VAL A 484 -50.82 5.69 -35.60
N LEU A 485 -49.64 5.87 -36.21
CA LEU A 485 -49.20 6.91 -37.16
C LEU A 485 -50.14 7.24 -38.34
N LEU A 486 -50.22 8.52 -38.77
CA LEU A 486 -50.57 8.89 -40.16
C LEU A 486 -49.97 10.26 -40.58
N TRP A 487 -48.96 10.24 -41.48
CA TRP A 487 -48.48 11.23 -42.51
C TRP A 487 -48.34 12.74 -42.15
N GLY A 488 -47.33 13.51 -42.59
CA GLY A 488 -46.37 13.39 -43.69
C GLY A 488 -46.80 14.24 -44.91
N GLY A 489 -46.05 15.19 -45.46
CA GLY A 489 -44.72 15.77 -45.18
C GLY A 489 -44.33 16.74 -46.31
N LEU A 490 -43.08 17.25 -46.41
CA LEU A 490 -42.52 17.74 -47.68
C LEU A 490 -40.98 17.73 -47.72
N LEU A 491 -40.42 17.46 -48.91
CA LEU A 491 -39.00 17.49 -49.30
C LEU A 491 -38.59 18.94 -49.72
N VAL A 492 -37.34 19.35 -50.03
CA VAL A 492 -36.12 18.64 -50.50
C VAL A 492 -34.87 19.55 -50.37
N LEU A 493 -33.65 18.98 -50.20
CA LEU A 493 -32.27 19.47 -50.56
C LEU A 493 -31.88 20.96 -50.26
N SER A 494 -30.72 21.36 -49.72
CA SER A 494 -29.31 20.90 -49.86
C SER A 494 -28.37 21.88 -49.07
N ALA A 495 -27.05 21.73 -48.90
CA ALA A 495 -26.12 20.58 -48.75
C ALA A 495 -24.68 21.11 -48.44
N VAL A 496 -23.76 20.22 -48.01
CA VAL A 496 -22.29 20.39 -47.89
C VAL A 496 -21.74 21.43 -46.88
N ALA A 497 -21.06 20.92 -45.83
CA ALA A 497 -19.65 21.23 -45.54
C ALA A 497 -19.08 20.28 -44.46
N ILE A 498 -18.39 19.21 -44.86
CA ILE A 498 -17.55 18.38 -43.98
C ILE A 498 -16.09 18.62 -44.34
N THR A 499 -15.30 19.16 -43.42
CA THR A 499 -13.83 19.11 -43.47
C THR A 499 -13.26 19.38 -42.08
N GLY A 500 -12.35 18.53 -41.57
CA GLY A 500 -11.60 18.89 -40.35
C GLY A 500 -10.91 17.80 -39.52
N LEU A 501 -11.25 16.51 -39.67
CA LEU A 501 -10.68 15.45 -38.81
C LEU A 501 -10.30 14.20 -39.61
N SER A 502 -9.01 14.09 -39.99
CA SER A 502 -8.27 12.82 -40.22
C SER A 502 -6.88 13.04 -40.86
N LEU A 503 -5.87 13.55 -40.12
CA LEU A 503 -4.45 13.37 -40.46
C LEU A 503 -3.52 13.56 -39.22
N TYR A 504 -3.29 12.52 -38.42
CA TYR A 504 -1.95 12.20 -37.87
C TYR A 504 -1.85 10.84 -37.15
N LYS A 505 -2.08 9.71 -37.85
CA LYS A 505 -1.57 8.40 -37.40
C LYS A 505 -1.13 7.55 -38.59
N ARG A 506 0.13 7.71 -39.02
CA ARG A 506 0.99 6.60 -39.49
C ARG A 506 2.45 7.00 -39.69
N LYS A 507 3.32 6.25 -38.99
CA LYS A 507 4.76 6.00 -39.25
C LYS A 507 5.71 7.20 -39.26
N LYS A 508 6.56 7.24 -38.22
CA LYS A 508 8.00 7.17 -38.44
C LYS A 508 8.54 5.94 -37.70
N GLN A 509 9.26 5.08 -38.41
CA GLN A 509 9.92 3.90 -37.87
C GLN A 509 11.38 3.96 -38.36
N VAL A 510 12.31 3.47 -37.55
CA VAL A 510 13.74 3.26 -37.87
C VAL A 510 14.56 4.54 -38.13
N ARG A 511 15.40 4.90 -37.15
CA ARG A 511 16.85 4.68 -37.32
C ARG A 511 17.49 4.34 -35.99
#